data_AF-Q71J00-F1
#
_entry.id   AF-Q71J00-F1
#
_cell.length_a   1.000
_cell.length_b   1.000
_cell.length_c   1.000
_cell.angle_alpha   90.00
_cell.angle_beta   90.00
_cell.angle_gamma   90.00
#
_symmetry.space_group_name_H-M   'P 1'
#
loop_
_entity.id
_entity.type
_entity.pdbx_description
1 polymer ?
#
loop_
_entity_poly.entity_id
_entity_poly.type
_entity_poly.pdbx_seq_one_letter_code
_entity_poly.pdbx_strand_id
1 'polypeptide(L)' 'LYLSLMSPKKSLRENIKDNFLTTSAMLYAEPMSLLNQELREPASYISIISAIASGASRQSEISTKTGIASGALS' A
#
# COMPACT_ATOMS: atom_id res chain seq x y z
N LEU A 1 -10.09 -0.26 18.48
CA LEU A 1 -9.72 -1.60 17.98
C LEU A 1 -8.27 -1.66 17.49
N TYR A 2 -7.79 -0.70 16.70
CA TYR A 2 -6.39 -0.67 16.22
C TYR A 2 -5.37 -0.46 17.34
N LEU A 3 -5.60 0.55 18.18
CA LEU A 3 -4.69 0.87 19.30
C LEU A 3 -4.61 -0.24 20.35
N SER A 4 -5.65 -1.09 20.49
CA SER A 4 -5.60 -2.24 21.40
C SER A 4 -4.70 -3.37 20.92
N LEU A 5 -4.33 -3.38 19.63
CA LEU A 5 -3.34 -4.31 19.07
C LEU A 5 -1.90 -3.78 19.19
N MET A 6 -1.74 -2.51 19.59
CA MET A 6 -0.43 -1.93 19.83
C MET A 6 0.03 -2.18 21.26
N SER A 7 1.29 -2.57 21.42
CA SER A 7 1.91 -2.75 22.71
C SER A 7 2.65 -1.48 23.15
N PRO A 8 2.35 -0.91 24.34
CA PRO A 8 3.09 0.25 24.86
C PRO A 8 4.54 -0.09 25.25
N LYS A 9 4.89 -1.39 25.30
CA LYS A 9 6.25 -1.86 25.58
C LYS A 9 7.14 -1.90 24.33
N LYS A 10 6.57 -1.71 23.14
CA LYS A 10 7.26 -1.71 21.86
C LYS A 10 7.30 -0.29 21.29
N SER A 11 8.36 0.03 20.56
CA SER A 11 8.39 1.28 19.80
C SER A 11 7.27 1.31 18.75
N LEU A 12 6.91 2.51 18.29
CA LEU A 12 5.92 2.66 17.21
C LEU A 12 6.32 1.84 15.96
N ARG A 13 7.60 1.87 15.60
CA ARG A 13 8.13 1.12 14.45
C ARG A 13 7.92 -0.38 14.61
N GLU A 14 8.20 -0.93 15.79
CA GLU A 14 8.01 -2.36 16.06
C GLU A 14 6.53 -2.74 16.04
N ASN A 15 5.66 -1.91 16.62
CA ASN A 15 4.22 -2.12 16.55
C ASN A 15 3.69 -2.12 15.12
N ILE A 16 4.19 -1.24 14.25
CA ILE A 16 3.82 -1.21 12.84
C ILE A 16 4.30 -2.49 12.14
N LYS A 17 5.55 -2.89 12.37
CA LYS A 17 6.11 -4.09 11.75
C LYS A 17 5.33 -5.35 12.13
N ASP A 18 5.00 -5.48 13.40
CA ASP A 18 4.35 -6.68 13.94
C ASP A 18 2.87 -6.75 13.58
N ASN A 19 2.17 -5.61 13.49
CA ASN A 19 0.73 -5.61 13.27
C ASN A 19 0.33 -5.39 11.80
N PHE A 20 1.09 -4.59 11.04
CA PHE A 20 0.72 -4.18 9.67
C PHE A 20 1.62 -4.78 8.60
N LEU A 21 2.90 -5.05 8.88
CA LEU A 21 3.86 -5.52 7.88
C LEU A 21 4.15 -7.03 7.96
N THR A 22 3.50 -7.72 8.91
CA THR A 22 3.60 -9.17 9.06
C THR A 22 2.39 -9.82 8.43
N THR A 23 2.59 -10.71 7.45
CA THR A 23 1.51 -11.34 6.67
C THR A 23 0.51 -12.14 7.51
N SER A 24 0.91 -12.64 8.66
CA SER A 24 0.04 -13.35 9.61
C SER A 24 -0.67 -12.44 10.61
N ALA A 25 -0.41 -11.14 10.60
CA ALA A 25 -0.98 -10.21 11.58
C ALA A 25 -2.40 -9.78 11.20
N MET A 26 -3.22 -9.53 12.21
CA MET A 26 -4.64 -9.16 12.00
C MET A 26 -4.82 -7.88 11.18
N LEU A 27 -3.90 -6.91 11.28
CA LEU A 27 -4.01 -5.63 10.57
C LEU A 27 -3.29 -5.64 9.22
N TYR A 28 -2.78 -6.78 8.75
CA TYR A 28 -2.10 -6.84 7.46
C TYR A 28 -3.03 -6.50 6.28
N ALA A 29 -4.26 -7.04 6.29
CA ALA A 29 -5.23 -6.83 5.21
C ALA A 29 -5.99 -5.50 5.33
N GLU A 30 -5.90 -4.84 6.48
CA GLU A 30 -6.73 -3.69 6.79
C GLU A 30 -6.39 -2.42 5.99
N PRO A 31 -5.10 -2.05 5.77
CA PRO A 31 -4.75 -0.96 4.87
C PRO A 31 -5.32 -1.16 3.47
N MET A 32 -5.28 -2.39 2.95
CA MET A 32 -5.84 -2.72 1.64
C MET A 32 -7.37 -2.61 1.63
N SER A 33 -8.03 -3.07 2.70
CA SER A 33 -9.48 -2.97 2.84
C SER A 33 -9.95 -1.52 2.89
N LEU A 34 -9.23 -0.64 3.59
CA LEU A 34 -9.55 0.79 3.63
C LEU A 34 -9.39 1.44 2.25
N LEU A 35 -8.29 1.14 1.54
CA LEU A 35 -8.09 1.65 0.18
C LEU A 35 -9.21 1.20 -0.77
N ASN A 36 -9.71 -0.02 -0.63
CA ASN A 36 -10.85 -0.52 -1.42
C ASN A 36 -12.18 0.17 -1.09
N GLN A 37 -12.33 0.74 0.11
CA GLN A 37 -13.55 1.45 0.52
C GLN A 37 -13.54 2.91 0.05
N GLU A 38 -12.37 3.56 0.09
CA GLU A 38 -12.22 4.98 -0.22
C GLU A 38 -11.91 5.25 -1.70
N LEU A 39 -11.30 4.28 -2.41
CA LEU A 39 -10.88 4.47 -3.80
C LEU A 39 -11.78 3.71 -4.78
N ARG A 40 -12.04 4.34 -5.92
CA ARG A 40 -12.84 3.75 -7.00
C ARG A 40 -12.09 2.64 -7.76
N GLU A 41 -10.76 2.76 -7.85
CA GLU A 41 -9.88 1.80 -8.54
C GLU A 41 -8.55 1.59 -7.79
N PRO A 42 -8.57 0.90 -6.64
CA PRO A 42 -7.40 0.67 -5.78
C PRO A 42 -6.28 -0.11 -6.50
N ALA A 43 -6.63 -1.01 -7.42
CA ALA A 43 -5.68 -1.78 -8.21
C ALA A 43 -4.77 -0.88 -9.07
N SER A 44 -5.31 0.21 -9.60
CA SER A 44 -4.55 1.18 -10.41
C SER A 44 -3.46 1.87 -9.56
N TYR A 45 -3.82 2.32 -8.35
CA TYR A 45 -2.86 2.94 -7.42
C TYR A 45 -1.79 1.97 -6.93
N ILE A 46 -2.16 0.73 -6.61
CA ILE A 46 -1.20 -0.30 -6.17
C ILE A 46 -0.24 -0.67 -7.29
N SER A 47 -0.74 -0.74 -8.52
CA SER A 47 0.10 -0.98 -9.70
C SER A 47 1.12 0.14 -9.87
N ILE A 48 0.71 1.41 -9.69
CA ILE A 48 1.61 2.56 -9.73
C ILE A 48 2.67 2.49 -8.62
N ILE A 49 2.27 2.26 -7.37
CA ILE A 49 3.20 2.12 -6.24
C ILE A 49 4.18 0.97 -6.47
N SER A 50 3.69 -0.16 -6.98
CA SER A 50 4.51 -1.34 -7.29
C SER A 50 5.49 -1.07 -8.44
N ALA A 51 5.08 -0.31 -9.46
CA ALA A 51 5.97 0.09 -10.55
C ALA A 51 7.10 1.00 -10.04
N ILE A 52 6.79 1.96 -9.17
CA ILE A 52 7.77 2.84 -8.53
C ILE A 52 8.72 2.05 -7.63
N ALA A 53 8.19 1.16 -6.78
CA ALA A 53 9.00 0.28 -5.92
C ALA A 53 9.91 -0.65 -6.74
N SER A 54 9.48 -1.01 -7.95
CA SER A 54 10.26 -1.78 -8.93
C SER A 54 11.23 -0.94 -9.76
N GLY A 55 11.49 0.32 -9.36
CA GLY A 55 12.48 1.21 -9.96
C GLY A 55 12.00 2.05 -11.15
N ALA A 56 10.70 2.05 -11.47
CA ALA A 56 10.19 2.97 -12.50
C ALA A 56 10.17 4.41 -11.96
N SER A 57 10.83 5.31 -12.68
CA SER A 57 10.99 6.72 -12.26
C SER A 57 10.36 7.69 -13.25
N ARG A 58 10.12 7.25 -14.49
CA ARG A 58 9.46 8.05 -15.53
C ARG A 58 8.00 7.64 -15.68
N GLN A 59 7.11 8.60 -15.94
CA GLN A 59 5.68 8.33 -16.19
C GLN A 59 5.46 7.30 -17.33
N SER A 60 6.29 7.33 -18.37
CA SER A 60 6.24 6.35 -19.46
C SER A 60 6.59 4.92 -19.00
N GLU A 61 7.54 4.78 -18.08
CA GLU A 61 7.91 3.48 -17.50
C GLU A 61 6.81 2.96 -16.58
N ILE A 62 6.21 3.84 -15.77
CA ILE A 62 5.09 3.50 -14.90
C ILE A 62 3.91 3.07 -15.76
N SER A 63 3.51 3.88 -16.75
CA SER A 63 2.43 3.58 -17.70
C SER A 63 2.63 2.24 -18.42
N THR A 64 3.86 1.95 -18.87
CA THR A 64 4.21 0.68 -19.51
C THR A 64 4.11 -0.50 -18.54
N LYS A 65 4.56 -0.34 -17.30
CA LYS A 65 4.52 -1.42 -16.29
C LYS A 65 3.13 -1.66 -15.70
N THR A 66 2.30 -0.63 -15.60
CA THR A 66 0.96 -0.73 -15.01
C THR A 66 -0.14 -0.95 -16.04
N GLY A 67 0.14 -0.73 -17.33
CA GLY A 67 -0.86 -0.75 -18.40
C GLY A 67 -1.84 0.43 -18.36
N ILE A 68 -1.62 1.40 -17.46
CA ILE A 68 -2.46 2.60 -17.33
C ILE A 68 -2.00 3.61 -18.37
N ALA A 69 -2.92 4.16 -19.17
CA ALA A 69 -2.59 5.16 -20.18
C ALA A 69 -1.95 6.40 -19.53
N SER A 70 -0.85 6.90 -20.11
CA SER A 70 -0.11 8.04 -19.55
C SER A 70 -0.96 9.31 -19.35
N GLY A 71 -2.06 9.46 -20.09
CA GLY A 71 -3.02 10.56 -19.93
C GLY A 71 -3.92 10.46 -18.69
N ALA A 72 -4.04 9.28 -18.06
CA ALA A 72 -4.74 9.08 -16.79
C ALA A 72 -3.81 9.25 -15.57
N LEU A 73 -2.50 9.45 -15.79
CA LEU A 73 -1.47 9.71 -14.78
C LEU A 73 -1.18 11.22 -14.61
N SER A 74 -1.90 12.09 -15.32
CA SER A 74 -1.79 13.56 -15.24
C SER A 74 -2.79 14.16 -14.27
#